data_AF-A0A6H2NHL7-F1
#
_entry.id   AF-A0A6H2NHL7-F1
#
_cell.length_a   1.000
_cell.length_b   1.000
_cell.length_c   1.000
_cell.angle_alpha   90.00
_cell.angle_beta   90.00
_cell.angle_gamma   90.00
#
_symmetry.space_group_name_H-M   'P 1'
#
loop_
_entity.id
_entity.type
_entity.pdbx_description
1 polymer ?
#
loop_
_entity_poly.entity_id
_entity_poly.type
_entity_poly.pdbx_seq_one_letter_code
_entity_poly.pdbx_strand_id
1 'polypeptide(L)'
;MRAKPMNPLTLKLYQAWADAVAAGEVANQFVAPQNDSAGRWRAGDRVIYGLRPDNSGFAFYAENLDQAQPIYGAVEERTIGDSGYICQYNGYRALRPGLKRSPPGRQPPLSAEVADCRFFCTDPQQPLSLLRRRPLMQIRLQHYRWQAYYNAAPIEKAGHFLWLPVDPANPAVLPHLPQVLTLAFLHDAIALFRQLDRTIVFFNGLGAGASVNHIHIQSAFHAHPVAIQQAPLKPLPRVTVLADYLTPGLVFAADASASEVFGWVQRLQHQGIPHSLVMVGDRIVLFPRDINHEVVTEFPTDRPGAPAFWGKLLTADHATFKRVTPEQLRRAFSKMGLNSDQFASLVSGP
;
A
#
# COMPACT_ATOMS: atom_id res chain seq x y z
N MET A 1 11.67 28.40 7.14
CA MET A 1 11.04 27.63 8.24
C MET A 1 12.03 26.56 8.69
N ARG A 2 12.36 26.46 9.98
CA ARG A 2 13.17 25.34 10.49
C ARG A 2 12.32 24.06 10.38
N ALA A 3 12.89 22.97 9.86
CA ALA A 3 12.19 21.69 9.81
C ALA A 3 11.82 21.27 11.24
N LYS A 4 10.53 20.96 11.47
CA LYS A 4 10.08 20.38 12.74
C LYS A 4 10.90 19.10 13.00
N PRO A 5 11.44 18.90 14.21
CA PRO A 5 12.15 17.67 14.52
C PRO A 5 11.19 16.48 14.37
N MET A 6 11.68 15.37 13.80
CA MET A 6 10.88 14.16 13.65
C MET A 6 10.56 13.56 15.02
N ASN A 7 9.35 13.03 15.15
CA ASN A 7 8.89 12.29 16.31
C ASN A 7 9.87 11.13 16.62
N PRO A 8 10.19 10.88 17.90
CA PRO A 8 11.04 9.76 18.31
C PRO A 8 10.60 8.40 17.75
N LEU A 9 9.30 8.16 17.60
CA LEU A 9 8.78 6.92 17.01
C LEU A 9 9.19 6.79 15.54
N THR A 10 9.01 7.86 14.76
CA THR A 10 9.46 7.95 13.37
C THR A 10 10.96 7.63 13.26
N LEU A 11 11.79 8.29 14.08
CA LEU A 11 13.24 8.05 14.08
C LEU A 11 13.59 6.59 14.36
N LYS A 12 12.98 5.98 15.39
CA LYS A 12 13.21 4.58 15.73
C LYS A 12 12.80 3.62 14.60
N LEU A 13 11.66 3.88 13.94
CA LEU A 13 11.15 3.03 12.86
C LEU A 13 12.08 3.05 11.65
N TYR A 14 12.51 4.24 11.22
CA TYR A 14 13.39 4.39 10.07
C TYR A 14 14.84 4.00 10.37
N GLN A 15 15.29 4.11 11.62
CA GLN A 15 16.57 3.52 12.04
C GLN A 15 16.51 1.99 11.96
N ALA A 16 15.47 1.37 12.52
CA ALA A 16 15.29 -0.09 12.44
C ALA A 16 15.20 -0.58 10.98
N TRP A 17 14.57 0.19 10.10
CA TRP A 17 14.59 -0.05 8.66
C TRP A 17 16.01 -0.01 8.09
N ALA A 18 16.76 1.06 8.35
CA ALA A 18 18.12 1.22 7.87
C ALA A 18 19.03 0.08 8.35
N ASP A 19 18.93 -0.28 9.62
CA ASP A 19 19.68 -1.39 10.23
C ASP A 19 19.32 -2.72 9.55
N ALA A 20 18.04 -2.97 9.29
CA ALA A 20 17.58 -4.18 8.61
C ALA A 20 18.06 -4.24 7.14
N VAL A 21 18.09 -3.12 6.42
CA VAL A 21 18.64 -3.06 5.05
C VAL A 21 20.16 -3.32 5.09
N ALA A 22 20.88 -2.70 6.02
CA ALA A 22 22.32 -2.89 6.18
C ALA A 22 22.69 -4.33 6.56
N ALA A 23 21.86 -5.00 7.34
CA ALA A 23 22.01 -6.41 7.70
C ALA A 23 21.55 -7.39 6.60
N GLY A 24 21.03 -6.90 5.47
CA GLY A 24 20.50 -7.75 4.38
C GLY A 24 19.18 -8.44 4.72
N GLU A 25 18.48 -8.01 5.78
CA GLU A 25 17.21 -8.59 6.22
C GLU A 25 16.05 -8.16 5.31
N VAL A 26 16.12 -6.97 4.69
CA VAL A 26 15.09 -6.47 3.76
C VAL A 26 15.27 -7.09 2.36
N ALA A 27 15.24 -8.41 2.33
CA ALA A 27 15.29 -9.22 1.13
C ALA A 27 14.34 -10.42 1.28
N ASN A 28 13.82 -10.89 0.15
CA ASN A 28 12.94 -12.04 0.09
C ASN A 28 13.45 -13.00 -0.97
N GLN A 29 13.47 -14.28 -0.62
CA GLN A 29 13.80 -15.35 -1.53
C GLN A 29 12.53 -16.09 -1.96
N PHE A 30 12.46 -16.46 -3.22
CA PHE A 30 11.37 -17.25 -3.76
C PHE A 30 11.85 -18.10 -4.93
N VAL A 31 11.05 -19.09 -5.30
CA VAL A 31 11.27 -19.92 -6.48
C VAL A 31 10.53 -19.30 -7.65
N ALA A 32 11.22 -19.07 -8.76
CA ALA A 32 10.63 -18.51 -9.97
C ALA A 32 9.55 -19.46 -10.53
N PRO A 33 8.29 -19.02 -10.66
CA PRO A 33 7.22 -19.91 -11.11
C PRO A 33 7.22 -20.15 -12.63
N GLN A 34 7.97 -19.34 -13.39
CA GLN A 34 7.99 -19.36 -14.85
C GLN A 34 9.33 -18.85 -15.38
N ASN A 35 9.65 -19.20 -16.63
CA ASN A 35 10.80 -18.65 -17.35
C ASN A 35 10.63 -17.15 -17.58
N ASP A 36 11.71 -16.40 -17.45
CA ASP A 36 11.74 -15.01 -17.89
C ASP A 36 11.88 -14.93 -19.42
N SER A 37 11.07 -14.09 -20.07
CA SER A 37 11.14 -13.92 -21.53
C SER A 37 12.45 -13.29 -22.00
N ALA A 38 13.15 -12.56 -21.13
CA ALA A 38 14.47 -12.01 -21.40
C ALA A 38 15.62 -12.95 -20.93
N GLY A 39 15.29 -14.18 -20.50
CA GLY A 39 16.28 -15.19 -20.12
C GLY A 39 16.99 -14.95 -18.79
N ARG A 40 16.52 -14.00 -17.96
CA ARG A 40 17.18 -13.65 -16.68
C ARG A 40 17.08 -14.73 -15.60
N TRP A 41 16.09 -15.62 -15.70
CA TRP A 41 15.95 -16.81 -14.85
C TRP A 41 15.07 -17.86 -15.55
N ARG A 42 15.13 -19.10 -15.05
CA ARG A 42 14.29 -20.23 -15.45
C ARG A 42 13.26 -20.54 -14.37
N ALA A 43 12.16 -21.17 -14.77
CA ALA A 43 11.22 -21.75 -13.81
C ALA A 43 11.97 -22.73 -12.90
N GLY A 44 11.79 -22.60 -11.59
CA GLY A 44 12.50 -23.39 -10.58
C GLY A 44 13.73 -22.71 -9.99
N ASP A 45 14.29 -21.68 -10.63
CA ASP A 45 15.45 -20.96 -10.08
C ASP A 45 15.08 -20.21 -8.79
N ARG A 46 15.99 -20.21 -7.82
CA ARG A 46 15.90 -19.39 -6.62
C ARG A 46 16.31 -17.95 -6.93
N VAL A 47 15.41 -17.02 -6.67
CA VAL A 47 15.63 -15.59 -6.88
C VAL A 47 15.55 -14.87 -5.53
N ILE A 48 16.52 -14.00 -5.26
CA ILE A 48 16.45 -13.03 -4.18
C ILE A 48 16.11 -11.66 -4.74
N TYR A 49 15.25 -10.93 -4.04
CA TYR A 49 14.92 -9.54 -4.35
C TYR A 49 14.76 -8.75 -3.05
N GLY A 50 15.32 -7.55 -3.01
CA GLY A 50 15.31 -6.74 -1.81
C GLY A 50 15.88 -5.35 -1.98
N LEU A 51 16.32 -4.80 -0.85
CA LEU A 51 17.06 -3.55 -0.76
C LEU A 51 18.45 -3.83 -0.18
N ARG A 52 19.43 -3.06 -0.66
CA ARG A 52 20.79 -3.04 -0.12
C ARG A 52 21.29 -1.60 0.01
N PRO A 53 22.29 -1.34 0.87
CA PRO A 53 22.95 -0.04 0.92
C PRO A 53 23.53 0.36 -0.45
N ASP A 54 23.44 1.64 -0.79
CA ASP A 54 24.12 2.24 -1.94
C ASP A 54 24.63 3.66 -1.60
N ASN A 55 25.34 4.29 -2.55
CA ASN A 55 25.89 5.64 -2.36
C ASN A 55 24.81 6.74 -2.18
N SER A 56 23.55 6.44 -2.50
CA SER A 56 22.38 7.34 -2.37
C SER A 56 21.49 6.99 -1.17
N GLY A 57 21.95 6.09 -0.29
CA GLY A 57 21.16 5.48 0.78
C GLY A 57 20.90 4.01 0.49
N PHE A 58 19.81 3.71 -0.25
CA PHE A 58 19.39 2.33 -0.53
C PHE A 58 19.02 2.11 -2.01
N ALA A 59 19.40 0.97 -2.57
CA ALA A 59 19.02 0.50 -3.90
C ALA A 59 18.17 -0.76 -3.85
N PHE A 60 17.23 -0.87 -4.80
CA PHE A 60 16.63 -2.16 -5.13
C PHE A 60 17.66 -3.03 -5.85
N TYR A 61 17.66 -4.33 -5.55
CA TYR A 61 18.48 -5.31 -6.23
C TYR A 61 17.74 -6.64 -6.35
N ALA A 62 18.16 -7.45 -7.32
CA ALA A 62 17.75 -8.85 -7.42
C ALA A 62 18.89 -9.69 -7.99
N GLU A 63 18.93 -10.95 -7.61
CA GLU A 63 19.94 -11.91 -8.05
C GLU A 63 19.30 -13.28 -8.24
N ASN A 64 19.72 -13.97 -9.30
CA ASN A 64 19.46 -15.39 -9.49
C ASN A 64 20.52 -16.16 -8.71
N LEU A 65 20.11 -16.82 -7.63
CA LEU A 65 21.03 -17.51 -6.71
C LEU A 65 21.58 -18.80 -7.30
N ASP A 66 20.84 -19.47 -8.18
CA ASP A 66 21.27 -20.75 -8.77
C ASP A 66 22.21 -20.53 -9.97
N GLN A 67 22.04 -19.41 -10.68
CA GLN A 67 22.93 -19.00 -11.77
C GLN A 67 24.06 -18.07 -11.31
N ALA A 68 24.03 -17.61 -10.05
CA ALA A 68 24.94 -16.61 -9.48
C ALA A 68 25.05 -15.33 -10.34
N GLN A 69 23.91 -14.86 -10.86
CA GLN A 69 23.86 -13.70 -11.77
C GLN A 69 22.96 -12.59 -11.25
N PRO A 70 23.38 -11.31 -11.35
CA PRO A 70 22.54 -10.18 -11.03
C PRO A 70 21.38 -10.07 -12.03
N ILE A 71 20.18 -9.81 -11.53
CA ILE A 71 19.00 -9.49 -12.32
C ILE A 71 18.85 -7.97 -12.32
N TYR A 72 19.10 -7.34 -13.47
CA TYR A 72 18.98 -5.89 -13.58
C TYR A 72 17.54 -5.46 -13.85
N GLY A 73 17.08 -4.51 -13.04
CA GLY A 73 15.84 -3.77 -13.24
C GLY A 73 16.09 -2.27 -13.06
N ALA A 74 15.43 -1.44 -13.85
CA ALA A 74 15.46 0.01 -13.62
C ALA A 74 14.38 0.40 -12.62
N VAL A 75 14.66 1.46 -11.87
CA VAL A 75 13.68 2.15 -11.03
C VAL A 75 13.71 3.61 -11.42
N GLU A 76 12.63 4.07 -12.03
CA GLU A 76 12.52 5.39 -12.63
C GLU A 76 11.25 6.06 -12.11
N GLU A 77 11.32 7.37 -11.91
CA GLU A 77 10.17 8.18 -11.52
C GLU A 77 10.03 9.35 -12.49
N ARG A 78 8.79 9.72 -12.79
CA ARG A 78 8.48 10.94 -13.53
C ARG A 78 7.15 11.52 -13.10
N THR A 79 7.02 12.84 -13.21
CA THR A 79 5.72 13.51 -13.10
C THR A 79 4.87 13.20 -14.34
N ILE A 80 3.56 13.04 -14.14
CA ILE A 80 2.59 12.83 -15.22
C ILE A 80 1.97 14.19 -15.60
N GLY A 81 2.58 14.89 -16.55
CA GLY A 81 2.11 16.21 -16.97
C GLY A 81 2.05 17.20 -15.81
N ASP A 82 0.96 17.95 -15.71
CA ASP A 82 0.64 18.93 -14.67
C ASP A 82 -0.23 18.36 -13.54
N SER A 83 -0.53 17.05 -13.56
CA SER A 83 -1.48 16.41 -12.62
C SER A 83 -1.01 16.35 -11.16
N GLY A 84 0.26 16.67 -10.89
CA GLY A 84 0.90 16.43 -9.59
C GLY A 84 1.15 14.95 -9.25
N TYR A 85 0.75 14.02 -10.14
CA TYR A 85 1.01 12.59 -9.95
C TYR A 85 2.42 12.21 -10.36
N ILE A 86 2.98 11.26 -9.62
CA ILE A 86 4.24 10.58 -9.95
C ILE A 86 3.91 9.20 -10.51
N CYS A 87 4.48 8.87 -11.66
CA CYS A 87 4.58 7.49 -12.14
C CYS A 87 5.93 6.94 -11.70
N GLN A 88 5.95 5.80 -11.01
CA GLN A 88 7.15 5.05 -10.70
C GLN A 88 7.15 3.74 -11.48
N TYR A 89 8.12 3.58 -12.37
CA TYR A 89 8.50 2.28 -12.89
C TYR A 89 9.44 1.60 -11.91
N ASN A 90 9.15 0.36 -11.57
CA ASN A 90 10.08 -0.48 -10.82
C ASN A 90 10.13 -1.86 -11.46
N GLY A 91 11.14 -2.08 -12.31
CA GLY A 91 11.32 -3.32 -13.06
C GLY A 91 11.52 -4.55 -12.17
N TYR A 92 11.97 -4.37 -10.93
CA TYR A 92 12.09 -5.46 -9.97
C TYR A 92 10.72 -5.93 -9.44
N ARG A 93 9.67 -5.13 -9.54
CA ARG A 93 8.32 -5.57 -9.11
C ARG A 93 7.73 -6.65 -9.99
N ALA A 94 8.23 -6.80 -11.23
CA ALA A 94 7.90 -7.93 -12.09
C ALA A 94 8.32 -9.28 -11.48
N LEU A 95 9.27 -9.26 -10.54
CA LEU A 95 9.76 -10.44 -9.81
C LEU A 95 8.84 -10.84 -8.65
N ARG A 96 7.83 -10.04 -8.30
CA ARG A 96 6.99 -10.30 -7.13
C ARG A 96 6.27 -11.65 -7.26
N PRO A 97 6.42 -12.56 -6.28
CA PRO A 97 5.72 -13.84 -6.27
C PRO A 97 4.20 -13.68 -6.35
N GLY A 98 3.58 -14.43 -7.26
CA GLY A 98 2.13 -14.39 -7.49
C GLY A 98 1.64 -13.14 -8.24
N LEU A 99 2.51 -12.38 -8.90
CA LEU A 99 2.09 -11.35 -9.85
C LEU A 99 1.55 -12.04 -11.12
N LYS A 100 0.23 -12.24 -11.16
CA LYS A 100 -0.48 -12.61 -12.39
C LYS A 100 -1.04 -11.36 -13.04
N ARG A 101 -0.87 -11.21 -14.36
CA ARG A 101 -1.63 -10.21 -15.12
C ARG A 101 -3.11 -10.45 -14.86
N SER A 102 -3.77 -9.42 -14.35
CA SER A 102 -5.18 -9.49 -14.00
C SER A 102 -5.98 -8.92 -15.16
N PRO A 103 -7.03 -9.60 -15.64
CA PRO A 103 -7.88 -9.03 -16.66
C PRO A 103 -8.54 -7.75 -16.12
N PRO A 104 -8.86 -6.77 -16.99
CA PRO A 104 -9.65 -5.61 -16.59
C PRO A 104 -10.98 -6.03 -15.95
N GLY A 105 -11.42 -5.26 -14.97
CA GLY A 105 -12.68 -5.45 -14.27
C GLY A 105 -12.51 -5.93 -12.82
N ARG A 106 -13.61 -6.46 -12.28
CA ARG A 106 -13.68 -7.09 -10.96
C ARG A 106 -12.75 -8.30 -10.86
N GLN A 107 -12.04 -8.42 -9.76
CA GLN A 107 -11.17 -9.56 -9.49
C GLN A 107 -11.87 -10.60 -8.63
N PRO A 108 -11.45 -11.88 -8.70
CA PRO A 108 -11.93 -12.89 -7.77
C PRO A 108 -11.70 -12.47 -6.32
N PRO A 109 -12.64 -12.76 -5.41
CA PRO A 109 -12.47 -12.44 -4.00
C PRO A 109 -11.24 -13.15 -3.42
N LEU A 110 -10.54 -12.48 -2.50
CA LEU A 110 -9.45 -13.10 -1.75
C LEU A 110 -10.03 -14.01 -0.66
N SER A 111 -9.58 -15.26 -0.63
CA SER A 111 -9.96 -16.24 0.39
C SER A 111 -9.71 -15.70 1.80
N ALA A 112 -10.66 -15.93 2.71
CA ALA A 112 -10.52 -15.63 4.14
C ALA A 112 -9.92 -16.80 4.92
N GLU A 113 -9.64 -17.92 4.25
CA GLU A 113 -9.09 -19.11 4.89
C GLU A 113 -7.63 -18.90 5.26
N VAL A 114 -7.27 -19.34 6.47
CA VAL A 114 -5.91 -19.21 7.00
C VAL A 114 -4.88 -19.91 6.09
N ALA A 115 -5.26 -21.05 5.52
CA ALA A 115 -4.42 -21.83 4.61
C ALA A 115 -4.05 -21.08 3.32
N ASP A 116 -4.90 -20.13 2.88
CA ASP A 116 -4.68 -19.31 1.69
C ASP A 116 -4.01 -17.96 2.01
N CYS A 117 -3.66 -17.72 3.27
CA CYS A 117 -3.09 -16.45 3.69
C CYS A 117 -1.73 -16.21 3.01
N ARG A 118 -1.64 -15.16 2.19
CA ARG A 118 -0.41 -14.79 1.48
C ARG A 118 0.69 -14.17 2.35
N PHE A 119 0.41 -13.96 3.64
CA PHE A 119 1.45 -13.70 4.64
C PHE A 119 2.01 -14.98 5.27
N PHE A 120 1.42 -16.14 4.96
CA PHE A 120 1.75 -17.45 5.53
C PHE A 120 1.83 -17.39 7.05
N CYS A 121 0.83 -16.74 7.68
CA CYS A 121 0.85 -16.32 9.08
C CYS A 121 0.83 -17.48 10.10
N THR A 122 0.76 -18.73 9.63
CA THR A 122 0.83 -19.95 10.45
C THR A 122 1.93 -20.92 10.00
N ASP A 123 2.62 -20.64 8.88
CA ASP A 123 3.64 -21.54 8.33
C ASP A 123 5.00 -20.82 8.32
N PRO A 124 5.87 -21.09 9.32
CA PRO A 124 7.20 -20.50 9.38
C PRO A 124 8.19 -21.13 8.39
N GLN A 125 7.84 -22.21 7.69
CA GLN A 125 8.70 -22.82 6.67
C GLN A 125 8.58 -22.11 5.32
N GLN A 126 7.42 -21.49 5.04
CA GLN A 126 7.20 -20.74 3.80
C GLN A 126 8.21 -19.59 3.65
N PRO A 127 8.96 -19.50 2.52
CA PRO A 127 10.00 -18.49 2.33
C PRO A 127 9.53 -17.03 2.49
N LEU A 128 8.26 -16.75 2.18
CA LEU A 128 7.68 -15.41 2.26
C LEU A 128 6.95 -15.13 3.57
N SER A 129 6.93 -16.09 4.49
CA SER A 129 6.21 -15.99 5.76
C SER A 129 6.64 -14.79 6.59
N LEU A 130 5.66 -14.08 7.16
CA LEU A 130 5.94 -13.04 8.14
C LEU A 130 6.58 -13.60 9.42
N LEU A 131 6.33 -14.88 9.75
CA LEU A 131 6.93 -15.53 10.93
C LEU A 131 8.45 -15.73 10.79
N ARG A 132 8.98 -15.68 9.57
CA ARG A 132 10.43 -15.73 9.31
C ARG A 132 11.10 -14.36 9.40
N ARG A 133 10.31 -13.28 9.48
CA ARG A 133 10.82 -11.91 9.50
C ARG A 133 10.89 -11.44 10.94
N ARG A 134 12.01 -10.83 11.32
CA ARG A 134 12.08 -10.08 12.57
C ARG A 134 11.21 -8.83 12.42
N PRO A 135 10.29 -8.55 13.37
CA PRO A 135 9.56 -7.29 13.37
C PRO A 135 10.55 -6.13 13.58
N LEU A 136 10.45 -5.08 12.78
CA LEU A 136 11.29 -3.89 12.85
C LEU A 136 10.95 -3.04 14.08
N MET A 137 9.69 -3.09 14.51
CA MET A 137 9.20 -2.34 15.65
C MET A 137 7.99 -3.03 16.25
N GLN A 138 7.82 -2.88 17.56
CA GLN A 138 6.59 -3.23 18.26
C GLN A 138 6.11 -2.03 19.07
N ILE A 139 4.81 -1.74 18.98
CA ILE A 139 4.16 -0.68 19.75
C ILE A 139 2.88 -1.19 20.39
N ARG A 140 2.50 -0.62 21.52
CA ARG A 140 1.17 -0.79 22.10
C ARG A 140 0.37 0.47 21.82
N LEU A 141 -0.75 0.30 21.13
CA LEU A 141 -1.74 1.34 20.91
C LEU A 141 -2.93 1.11 21.85
N GLN A 142 -4.03 1.80 21.62
CA GLN A 142 -5.16 1.78 22.55
C GLN A 142 -5.79 0.38 22.65
N HIS A 143 -5.96 -0.29 21.51
CA HIS A 143 -6.68 -1.56 21.47
C HIS A 143 -5.75 -2.76 21.30
N TYR A 144 -4.72 -2.65 20.47
CA TYR A 144 -3.85 -3.77 20.16
C TYR A 144 -2.36 -3.46 20.36
N ARG A 145 -1.59 -4.53 20.47
CA ARG A 145 -0.15 -4.50 20.25
C ARG A 145 0.07 -4.73 18.76
N TRP A 146 0.87 -3.88 18.13
CA TRP A 146 1.17 -3.92 16.70
C TRP A 146 2.65 -4.16 16.47
N GLN A 147 2.96 -4.95 15.45
CA GLN A 147 4.31 -5.12 14.94
C GLN A 147 4.43 -4.59 13.51
N ALA A 148 5.51 -3.86 13.25
CA ALA A 148 5.88 -3.41 11.91
C ALA A 148 6.81 -4.42 11.26
N TYR A 149 6.44 -4.90 10.08
CA TYR A 149 7.28 -5.73 9.21
C TYR A 149 7.62 -4.95 7.95
N TYR A 150 8.76 -5.22 7.32
CA TYR A 150 9.00 -4.73 5.97
C TYR A 150 8.08 -5.44 4.97
N ASN A 151 7.59 -4.69 3.97
CA ASN A 151 6.86 -5.27 2.86
C ASN A 151 7.81 -6.13 2.00
N ALA A 152 7.34 -7.28 1.52
CA ALA A 152 8.13 -8.16 0.66
C ALA A 152 8.57 -7.51 -0.66
N ALA A 153 7.76 -6.56 -1.14
CA ALA A 153 8.04 -5.75 -2.32
C ALA A 153 7.82 -4.27 -1.99
N PRO A 154 8.79 -3.63 -1.30
CA PRO A 154 8.65 -2.26 -0.85
C PRO A 154 8.46 -1.32 -2.04
N ILE A 155 7.62 -0.29 -1.85
CA ILE A 155 7.33 0.71 -2.90
C ILE A 155 8.29 1.90 -2.78
N GLU A 156 8.70 2.20 -1.54
CA GLU A 156 9.70 3.21 -1.20
C GLU A 156 10.98 2.55 -0.69
N LYS A 157 12.13 3.01 -1.20
CA LYS A 157 13.46 2.58 -0.73
C LYS A 157 13.71 2.95 0.73
N ALA A 158 13.18 4.09 1.14
CA ALA A 158 13.35 4.63 2.48
C ALA A 158 12.46 3.99 3.55
N GLY A 159 11.45 3.19 3.16
CA GLY A 159 10.63 2.44 4.10
C GLY A 159 9.20 2.20 3.61
N HIS A 160 8.80 0.93 3.62
CA HIS A 160 7.42 0.49 3.40
C HIS A 160 7.10 -0.65 4.38
N PHE A 161 6.17 -0.37 5.29
CA PHE A 161 5.87 -1.18 6.45
C PHE A 161 4.47 -1.80 6.37
N LEU A 162 4.35 -3.01 6.90
CA LEU A 162 3.11 -3.72 7.17
C LEU A 162 2.95 -3.76 8.70
N TRP A 163 1.90 -3.14 9.21
CA TRP A 163 1.53 -3.15 10.62
C TRP A 163 0.44 -4.20 10.83
N LEU A 164 0.74 -5.21 11.64
CA LEU A 164 -0.19 -6.27 12.00
C LEU A 164 -0.42 -6.30 13.51
N PRO A 165 -1.66 -6.53 13.99
CA PRO A 165 -1.90 -6.80 15.38
C PRO A 165 -1.29 -8.17 15.74
N VAL A 166 -0.84 -8.32 16.97
CA VAL A 166 -0.29 -9.59 17.49
C VAL A 166 -1.10 -10.09 18.67
N ASP A 167 -0.97 -11.38 18.96
CA ASP A 167 -1.60 -11.95 20.15
C ASP A 167 -1.06 -11.27 21.43
N PRO A 168 -1.94 -10.85 22.36
CA PRO A 168 -1.54 -10.12 23.55
C PRO A 168 -0.72 -10.97 24.53
N ALA A 169 -0.94 -12.28 24.57
CA ALA A 169 -0.22 -13.22 25.42
C ALA A 169 1.08 -13.70 24.76
N ASN A 170 1.12 -13.82 23.43
CA ASN A 170 2.32 -14.23 22.69
C ASN A 170 2.56 -13.39 21.42
N PRO A 171 3.43 -12.35 21.47
CA PRO A 171 3.73 -11.51 20.31
C PRO A 171 4.40 -12.20 19.13
N ALA A 172 4.81 -13.48 19.25
CA ALA A 172 5.28 -14.27 18.12
C ALA A 172 4.12 -14.86 17.28
N VAL A 173 2.89 -14.79 17.77
CA VAL A 173 1.69 -15.28 17.09
C VAL A 173 1.01 -14.12 16.36
N LEU A 174 0.76 -14.32 15.06
CA LEU A 174 0.03 -13.41 14.20
C LEU A 174 -1.41 -13.92 14.02
N PRO A 175 -2.40 -13.41 14.78
CA PRO A 175 -3.77 -13.86 14.64
C PRO A 175 -4.30 -13.53 13.24
N HIS A 176 -4.83 -14.53 12.54
CA HIS A 176 -5.43 -14.33 11.23
C HIS A 176 -6.82 -13.69 11.38
N LEU A 177 -6.87 -12.36 11.26
CA LEU A 177 -8.12 -11.60 11.31
C LEU A 177 -8.46 -11.07 9.91
N PRO A 178 -9.74 -11.04 9.48
CA PRO A 178 -10.12 -10.59 8.14
C PRO A 178 -9.65 -9.16 7.81
N GLN A 179 -9.38 -8.87 6.53
CA GLN A 179 -9.00 -7.52 6.04
C GLN A 179 -10.22 -6.57 6.04
N VAL A 180 -10.70 -6.25 7.23
CA VAL A 180 -11.91 -5.45 7.49
C VAL A 180 -11.57 -4.45 8.60
N LEU A 181 -11.75 -3.15 8.35
CA LEU A 181 -11.59 -2.13 9.38
C LEU A 181 -12.73 -2.21 10.38
N THR A 182 -12.39 -2.39 11.65
CA THR A 182 -13.29 -2.18 12.79
C THR A 182 -13.00 -0.82 13.41
N LEU A 183 -13.90 -0.31 14.27
CA LEU A 183 -13.65 0.93 15.00
C LEU A 183 -12.34 0.86 15.81
N ALA A 184 -12.06 -0.27 16.44
CA ALA A 184 -10.83 -0.47 17.21
C ALA A 184 -9.57 -0.42 16.32
N PHE A 185 -9.60 -1.05 15.14
CA PHE A 185 -8.48 -0.95 14.19
C PHE A 185 -8.30 0.46 13.65
N LEU A 186 -9.39 1.16 13.34
CA LEU A 186 -9.33 2.54 12.85
C LEU A 186 -8.78 3.49 13.92
N HIS A 187 -9.18 3.29 15.18
CA HIS A 187 -8.66 4.06 16.31
C HIS A 187 -7.14 3.92 16.43
N ASP A 188 -6.63 2.70 16.38
CA ASP A 188 -5.19 2.44 16.41
C ASP A 188 -4.48 2.98 15.14
N ALA A 189 -5.08 2.84 13.96
CA ALA A 189 -4.50 3.35 12.71
C ALA A 189 -4.35 4.89 12.71
N ILE A 190 -5.35 5.62 13.23
CA ILE A 190 -5.29 7.08 13.39
C ILE A 190 -4.26 7.46 14.47
N ALA A 191 -4.21 6.73 15.58
CA ALA A 191 -3.20 6.96 16.62
C ALA A 191 -1.77 6.73 16.09
N LEU A 192 -1.57 5.73 15.23
CA LEU A 192 -0.31 5.48 14.54
C LEU A 192 0.04 6.64 13.60
N PHE A 193 -0.90 7.06 12.75
CA PHE A 193 -0.72 8.20 11.85
C PHE A 193 -0.26 9.46 12.58
N ARG A 194 -0.86 9.80 13.72
CA ARG A 194 -0.50 10.98 14.52
C ARG A 194 0.89 10.91 15.15
N GLN A 195 1.46 9.71 15.29
CA GLN A 195 2.78 9.51 15.89
C GLN A 195 3.90 9.40 14.84
N LEU A 196 3.55 9.29 13.55
CA LEU A 196 4.52 9.15 12.46
C LEU A 196 4.57 10.45 11.65
N ASP A 197 5.77 11.04 11.56
CA ASP A 197 6.04 12.16 10.66
C ASP A 197 6.56 11.65 9.33
N ARG A 198 6.35 12.42 8.25
CA ARG A 198 6.87 12.10 6.90
C ARG A 198 6.52 10.68 6.45
N THR A 199 5.35 10.22 6.87
CA THR A 199 4.87 8.87 6.65
C THR A 199 3.42 8.94 6.22
N ILE A 200 3.09 8.28 5.12
CA ILE A 200 1.70 8.06 4.73
C ILE A 200 1.26 6.76 5.38
N VAL A 201 0.17 6.79 6.15
CA VAL A 201 -0.45 5.59 6.72
C VAL A 201 -1.71 5.28 5.92
N PHE A 202 -1.90 4.04 5.52
CA PHE A 202 -2.97 3.69 4.59
C PHE A 202 -3.49 2.26 4.77
N PHE A 203 -4.72 2.05 4.31
CA PHE A 203 -5.38 0.75 4.30
C PHE A 203 -6.02 0.52 2.92
N ASN A 204 -5.91 -0.71 2.43
CA ASN A 204 -6.64 -1.17 1.26
C ASN A 204 -7.65 -2.23 1.70
N GLY A 205 -8.93 -1.99 1.48
CA GLY A 205 -9.97 -3.00 1.67
C GLY A 205 -9.96 -4.06 0.57
N LEU A 206 -10.66 -5.16 0.80
CA LEU A 206 -10.99 -6.15 -0.24
C LEU A 206 -11.74 -5.44 -1.37
N GLY A 207 -11.36 -5.69 -2.63
CA GLY A 207 -11.91 -4.97 -3.79
C GLY A 207 -11.32 -3.56 -4.02
N ALA A 208 -10.38 -3.11 -3.18
CA ALA A 208 -9.79 -1.78 -3.24
C ALA A 208 -8.25 -1.83 -3.30
N GLY A 209 -7.72 -2.83 -4.01
CA GLY A 209 -6.27 -3.04 -4.17
C GLY A 209 -5.60 -3.82 -3.03
N ALA A 210 -6.37 -4.41 -2.11
CA ALA A 210 -5.82 -5.40 -1.18
C ALA A 210 -5.25 -6.59 -1.95
N SER A 211 -4.13 -7.13 -1.47
CA SER A 211 -3.52 -8.34 -2.04
C SER A 211 -3.50 -9.53 -1.08
N VAL A 212 -3.92 -9.31 0.17
CA VAL A 212 -4.00 -10.30 1.25
C VAL A 212 -5.29 -10.04 2.01
N ASN A 213 -6.03 -11.10 2.36
CA ASN A 213 -7.14 -11.04 3.28
C ASN A 213 -6.65 -11.41 4.69
N HIS A 214 -5.96 -10.48 5.34
CA HIS A 214 -5.47 -10.57 6.71
C HIS A 214 -5.21 -9.12 7.14
N ILE A 215 -5.90 -8.62 8.18
CA ILE A 215 -5.83 -7.23 8.63
C ILE A 215 -4.38 -6.72 8.70
N HIS A 216 -4.10 -5.67 7.95
CA HIS A 216 -2.86 -4.92 8.06
C HIS A 216 -3.09 -3.46 7.66
N ILE A 217 -2.45 -2.58 8.42
CA ILE A 217 -2.27 -1.17 8.05
C ILE A 217 -0.91 -1.07 7.37
N GLN A 218 -0.81 -0.27 6.32
CA GLN A 218 0.46 -0.04 5.65
C GLN A 218 0.96 1.35 5.97
N SER A 219 2.28 1.53 5.96
CA SER A 219 2.85 2.87 5.98
C SER A 219 4.06 2.99 5.08
N ALA A 220 4.25 4.15 4.46
CA ALA A 220 5.36 4.39 3.54
C ALA A 220 5.98 5.75 3.78
N PHE A 221 7.30 5.84 3.65
CA PHE A 221 8.02 7.09 3.75
C PHE A 221 7.59 8.09 2.68
N HIS A 222 7.59 9.36 3.03
CA HIS A 222 7.21 10.44 2.13
C HIS A 222 7.94 11.74 2.50
N ALA A 223 8.80 12.23 1.60
CA ALA A 223 9.65 13.40 1.85
C ALA A 223 9.08 14.74 1.35
N HIS A 224 8.22 14.71 0.33
CA HIS A 224 7.66 15.90 -0.31
C HIS A 224 6.18 16.01 0.01
N PRO A 225 5.40 16.93 -0.57
CA PRO A 225 3.95 16.81 -0.58
C PRO A 225 3.48 15.91 -1.75
N VAL A 226 2.43 15.10 -1.55
CA VAL A 226 1.78 14.32 -2.62
C VAL A 226 0.53 15.02 -3.18
N ALA A 227 0.07 14.61 -4.37
CA ALA A 227 -1.05 15.24 -5.07
C ALA A 227 -2.32 15.39 -4.21
N ILE A 228 -2.67 14.39 -3.40
CA ILE A 228 -3.86 14.45 -2.54
C ILE A 228 -3.79 15.53 -1.45
N GLN A 229 -2.59 15.92 -1.01
CA GLN A 229 -2.41 17.00 -0.03
C GLN A 229 -2.65 18.38 -0.65
N GLN A 230 -2.46 18.50 -1.96
CA GLN A 230 -2.63 19.75 -2.70
C GLN A 230 -4.04 19.89 -3.27
N ALA A 231 -4.81 18.79 -3.30
CA ALA A 231 -6.17 18.79 -3.82
C ALA A 231 -7.06 19.78 -3.03
N PRO A 232 -7.83 20.63 -3.74
CA PRO A 232 -8.76 21.55 -3.10
C PRO A 232 -9.89 20.77 -2.41
N LEU A 233 -10.49 21.40 -1.41
CA LEU A 233 -11.54 20.81 -0.59
C LEU A 233 -12.86 21.53 -0.86
N LYS A 234 -13.95 20.77 -0.96
CA LYS A 234 -15.31 21.30 -1.03
C LYS A 234 -16.11 20.83 0.19
N PRO A 235 -16.54 21.73 1.09
CA PRO A 235 -17.42 21.36 2.17
C PRO A 235 -18.81 21.00 1.63
N LEU A 236 -19.38 19.90 2.12
CA LEU A 236 -20.79 19.53 1.97
C LEU A 236 -21.44 19.48 3.36
N PRO A 237 -22.78 19.46 3.49
CA PRO A 237 -23.46 19.56 4.78
C PRO A 237 -23.03 18.54 5.85
N ARG A 238 -22.56 17.35 5.46
CA ARG A 238 -22.19 16.26 6.39
C ARG A 238 -20.73 15.83 6.35
N VAL A 239 -19.98 16.29 5.35
CA VAL A 239 -18.61 15.80 5.08
C VAL A 239 -17.89 16.78 4.17
N THR A 240 -16.56 16.82 4.25
CA THR A 240 -15.74 17.54 3.26
C THR A 240 -15.33 16.56 2.17
N VAL A 241 -15.28 16.99 0.92
CA VAL A 241 -14.84 16.14 -0.20
C VAL A 241 -13.67 16.74 -0.95
N LEU A 242 -12.91 15.90 -1.65
CA LEU A 242 -11.92 16.36 -2.62
C LEU A 242 -12.65 17.04 -3.80
N ALA A 243 -12.28 18.29 -4.08
CA ALA A 243 -12.68 19.01 -5.28
C ALA A 243 -11.61 18.84 -6.37
N ASP A 244 -12.03 18.77 -7.62
CA ASP A 244 -11.15 18.73 -8.80
C ASP A 244 -10.03 17.68 -8.73
N TYR A 245 -10.28 16.59 -8.00
CA TYR A 245 -9.38 15.44 -7.90
C TYR A 245 -9.86 14.30 -8.79
N LEU A 246 -8.94 13.42 -9.18
CA LEU A 246 -9.22 12.36 -10.16
C LEU A 246 -10.30 11.36 -9.71
N THR A 247 -10.49 11.22 -8.41
CA THR A 247 -11.54 10.38 -7.81
C THR A 247 -12.17 11.12 -6.62
N PRO A 248 -13.50 11.06 -6.46
CA PRO A 248 -14.15 11.55 -5.26
C PRO A 248 -13.62 10.87 -3.99
N GLY A 249 -13.34 11.66 -2.96
CA GLY A 249 -12.89 11.16 -1.66
C GLY A 249 -13.53 11.96 -0.54
N LEU A 250 -13.88 11.28 0.55
CA LEU A 250 -14.36 11.88 1.78
C LEU A 250 -13.16 12.29 2.63
N VAL A 251 -13.11 13.54 3.05
CA VAL A 251 -11.96 14.15 3.72
C VAL A 251 -12.32 14.53 5.15
N PHE A 252 -11.45 14.15 6.07
CA PHE A 252 -11.51 14.48 7.49
C PHE A 252 -10.19 15.12 7.90
N ALA A 253 -10.22 15.96 8.93
CA ALA A 253 -9.01 16.54 9.50
C ALA A 253 -8.13 15.46 10.16
N ALA A 254 -6.82 15.69 10.26
CA ALA A 254 -5.90 14.77 10.92
C ALA A 254 -6.25 14.48 12.40
N ASP A 255 -6.95 15.40 13.06
CA ASP A 255 -7.43 15.30 14.43
C ASP A 255 -8.86 14.74 14.55
N ALA A 256 -9.52 14.38 13.43
CA ALA A 256 -10.86 13.78 13.42
C ALA A 256 -10.94 12.53 14.31
N SER A 257 -12.10 12.32 14.94
CA SER A 257 -12.29 11.16 15.82
C SER A 257 -12.38 9.86 15.01
N ALA A 258 -11.95 8.75 15.60
CA ALA A 258 -12.10 7.45 14.94
C ALA A 258 -13.57 7.12 14.68
N SER A 259 -14.49 7.50 15.58
CA SER A 259 -15.93 7.29 15.42
C SER A 259 -16.52 8.05 14.22
N GLU A 260 -16.08 9.28 13.99
CA GLU A 260 -16.51 10.10 12.86
C GLU A 260 -16.12 9.44 11.53
N VAL A 261 -14.85 9.06 11.38
CA VAL A 261 -14.36 8.37 10.17
C VAL A 261 -15.02 7.00 10.06
N PHE A 262 -15.21 6.28 11.17
CA PHE A 262 -15.80 4.94 11.17
C PHE A 262 -17.25 4.93 10.72
N GLY A 263 -18.05 5.96 11.01
CA GLY A 263 -19.44 6.04 10.54
C GLY A 263 -19.52 5.89 9.01
N TRP A 264 -18.57 6.48 8.28
CA TRP A 264 -18.47 6.34 6.83
C TRP A 264 -17.89 5.00 6.40
N VAL A 265 -16.85 4.49 7.09
CA VAL A 265 -16.29 3.16 6.82
C VAL A 265 -17.36 2.08 6.98
N GLN A 266 -18.10 2.11 8.08
CA GLN A 266 -19.18 1.17 8.38
C GLN A 266 -20.28 1.23 7.31
N ARG A 267 -20.67 2.44 6.88
CA ARG A 267 -21.64 2.61 5.79
C ARG A 267 -21.17 1.95 4.50
N LEU A 268 -19.92 2.17 4.09
CA LEU A 268 -19.36 1.54 2.89
C LEU A 268 -19.31 0.02 3.03
N GLN A 269 -18.90 -0.50 4.19
CA GLN A 269 -18.87 -1.94 4.47
C GLN A 269 -20.26 -2.57 4.42
N HIS A 270 -21.27 -1.95 5.03
CA HIS A 270 -22.66 -2.43 4.98
C HIS A 270 -23.24 -2.43 3.56
N GLN A 271 -22.84 -1.45 2.73
CA GLN A 271 -23.26 -1.37 1.33
C GLN A 271 -22.43 -2.26 0.39
N GLY A 272 -21.43 -2.98 0.91
CA GLY A 272 -20.54 -3.79 0.09
C GLY A 272 -19.67 -2.97 -0.87
N ILE A 273 -19.43 -1.69 -0.58
CA ILE A 273 -18.60 -0.79 -1.37
C ILE A 273 -17.14 -0.92 -0.90
N PRO A 274 -16.23 -1.41 -1.75
CA PRO A 274 -14.81 -1.44 -1.43
C PRO A 274 -14.28 -0.03 -1.15
N HIS A 275 -13.25 0.07 -0.31
CA HIS A 275 -12.65 1.37 0.00
C HIS A 275 -11.16 1.29 0.34
N SER A 276 -10.47 2.40 0.08
CA SER A 276 -9.11 2.66 0.57
C SER A 276 -9.15 3.82 1.56
N LEU A 277 -8.30 3.78 2.58
CA LEU A 277 -8.09 4.87 3.53
C LEU A 277 -6.66 5.37 3.40
N VAL A 278 -6.47 6.68 3.32
CA VAL A 278 -5.15 7.32 3.23
C VAL A 278 -5.07 8.42 4.29
N MET A 279 -4.04 8.40 5.12
CA MET A 279 -3.77 9.40 6.14
C MET A 279 -2.41 10.02 5.86
N VAL A 280 -2.40 11.32 5.56
CA VAL A 280 -1.19 12.04 5.13
C VAL A 280 -1.29 13.52 5.48
N GLY A 281 -0.23 14.04 6.08
CA GLY A 281 -0.13 15.47 6.42
C GLY A 281 -1.24 15.90 7.38
N ASP A 282 -2.15 16.74 6.88
CA ASP A 282 -3.24 17.36 7.63
C ASP A 282 -4.60 16.65 7.45
N ARG A 283 -4.64 15.54 6.70
CA ARG A 283 -5.91 14.93 6.28
C ARG A 283 -5.94 13.41 6.35
N ILE A 284 -7.14 12.92 6.60
CA ILE A 284 -7.56 11.53 6.46
C ILE A 284 -8.55 11.50 5.29
N VAL A 285 -8.31 10.65 4.30
CA VAL A 285 -9.14 10.56 3.10
C VAL A 285 -9.61 9.13 2.89
N LEU A 286 -10.93 8.95 2.85
CA LEU A 286 -11.60 7.70 2.54
C LEU A 286 -12.06 7.73 1.08
N PHE A 287 -11.59 6.77 0.30
CA PHE A 287 -11.91 6.61 -1.11
C PHE A 287 -12.86 5.42 -1.30
N PRO A 288 -14.15 5.66 -1.55
CA PRO A 288 -15.06 4.65 -2.08
C PRO A 288 -14.59 4.20 -3.47
N ARG A 289 -14.65 2.89 -3.73
CA ARG A 289 -14.12 2.26 -4.94
C ARG A 289 -15.23 1.50 -5.66
N ASP A 290 -15.17 1.50 -6.99
CA ASP A 290 -16.04 0.64 -7.80
C ASP A 290 -15.44 -0.77 -7.88
N ILE A 291 -16.16 -1.75 -7.35
CA ILE A 291 -15.79 -3.16 -7.36
C ILE A 291 -15.67 -3.73 -8.78
N ASN A 292 -16.36 -3.12 -9.76
CA ASN A 292 -16.32 -3.57 -11.15
C ASN A 292 -15.08 -3.07 -11.89
N HIS A 293 -14.29 -2.17 -11.28
CA HIS A 293 -13.14 -1.52 -11.90
C HIS A 293 -11.91 -1.57 -11.00
N GLU A 294 -11.66 -2.72 -10.37
CA GLU A 294 -10.42 -2.97 -9.62
C GLU A 294 -9.17 -2.86 -10.49
N VAL A 295 -9.27 -3.37 -11.73
CA VAL A 295 -8.27 -3.25 -12.78
C VAL A 295 -8.93 -2.54 -13.97
N VAL A 296 -8.24 -1.55 -14.53
CA VAL A 296 -8.74 -0.78 -15.67
C VAL A 296 -7.86 -0.98 -16.89
N THR A 297 -8.43 -0.79 -18.08
CA THR A 297 -7.72 -1.02 -19.34
C THR A 297 -6.56 -0.04 -19.55
N GLU A 298 -6.60 1.13 -18.91
CA GLU A 298 -5.50 2.09 -18.89
C GLU A 298 -4.26 1.55 -18.17
N PHE A 299 -4.44 0.63 -17.20
CA PHE A 299 -3.38 0.04 -16.38
C PHE A 299 -3.55 -1.49 -16.30
N PRO A 300 -3.41 -2.22 -17.42
CA PRO A 300 -3.90 -3.60 -17.58
C PRO A 300 -3.10 -4.67 -16.81
N THR A 301 -2.13 -4.28 -15.99
CA THR A 301 -1.31 -5.20 -15.20
C THR A 301 -1.22 -4.81 -13.73
N ASP A 302 -1.74 -3.64 -13.38
CA ASP A 302 -1.65 -3.10 -12.04
C ASP A 302 -3.03 -3.19 -11.38
N ARG A 303 -3.06 -3.50 -10.09
CA ARG A 303 -4.23 -3.33 -9.23
C ARG A 303 -3.96 -2.09 -8.37
N PRO A 304 -4.29 -0.88 -8.83
CA PRO A 304 -3.96 0.33 -8.09
C PRO A 304 -4.64 0.32 -6.71
N GLY A 305 -3.80 0.22 -5.67
CA GLY A 305 -4.19 0.44 -4.28
C GLY A 305 -4.03 1.90 -3.88
N ALA A 306 -4.12 2.18 -2.58
CA ALA A 306 -3.96 3.49 -1.97
C ALA A 306 -2.82 4.37 -2.53
N PRO A 307 -1.62 3.85 -2.89
CA PRO A 307 -0.59 4.68 -3.50
C PRO A 307 -1.05 5.51 -4.68
N ALA A 308 -1.85 4.90 -5.55
CA ALA A 308 -2.37 5.56 -6.73
C ALA A 308 -3.32 6.70 -6.36
N PHE A 309 -4.09 6.54 -5.28
CA PHE A 309 -5.09 7.51 -4.82
C PHE A 309 -4.49 8.68 -4.04
N TRP A 310 -3.24 8.58 -3.57
CA TRP A 310 -2.54 9.74 -3.04
C TRP A 310 -1.73 10.51 -4.08
N GLY A 311 -1.57 9.96 -5.30
CA GLY A 311 -0.80 10.57 -6.38
C GLY A 311 0.46 9.81 -6.81
N LYS A 312 0.63 8.55 -6.42
CA LYS A 312 1.76 7.72 -6.87
C LYS A 312 1.29 6.47 -7.62
N LEU A 313 1.33 6.52 -8.94
CA LEU A 313 1.08 5.37 -9.80
C LEU A 313 2.33 4.48 -9.83
N LEU A 314 2.18 3.21 -9.46
CA LEU A 314 3.25 2.21 -9.50
C LEU A 314 3.00 1.27 -10.66
N THR A 315 4.03 1.01 -11.48
CA THR A 315 3.93 0.03 -12.56
C THR A 315 5.20 -0.79 -12.73
N ALA A 316 5.03 -2.05 -13.12
CA ALA A 316 6.11 -2.93 -13.58
C ALA A 316 6.23 -2.97 -15.11
N ASP A 317 5.34 -2.28 -15.83
CA ASP A 317 5.38 -2.19 -17.29
C ASP A 317 6.01 -0.87 -17.74
N HIS A 318 7.23 -0.95 -18.26
CA HIS A 318 7.95 0.22 -18.75
C HIS A 318 7.22 0.93 -19.90
N ALA A 319 6.45 0.20 -20.71
CA ALA A 319 5.69 0.80 -21.81
C ALA A 319 4.47 1.58 -21.31
N THR A 320 3.86 1.15 -20.20
CA THR A 320 2.84 1.91 -19.46
C THR A 320 3.47 3.15 -18.82
N PHE A 321 4.62 2.99 -18.15
CA PHE A 321 5.37 4.11 -17.56
C PHE A 321 5.67 5.20 -18.59
N LYS A 322 6.14 4.86 -19.79
CA LYS A 322 6.47 5.85 -20.83
C LYS A 322 5.25 6.55 -21.42
N ARG A 323 4.10 5.87 -21.49
CA ARG A 323 2.92 6.35 -22.23
C ARG A 323 1.86 7.00 -21.37
N VAL A 324 1.86 6.80 -20.04
CA VAL A 324 0.79 7.35 -19.17
C VAL A 324 0.67 8.87 -19.30
N THR A 325 -0.53 9.36 -19.61
CA THR A 325 -0.89 10.79 -19.71
C THR A 325 -1.88 11.22 -18.63
N PRO A 326 -2.05 12.53 -18.38
CA PRO A 326 -3.09 13.04 -17.48
C PRO A 326 -4.51 12.59 -17.87
N GLU A 327 -4.81 12.48 -19.16
CA GLU A 327 -6.11 12.05 -19.66
C GLU A 327 -6.36 10.56 -19.38
N GLN A 328 -5.31 9.73 -19.50
CA GLN A 328 -5.39 8.33 -19.12
C GLN A 328 -5.62 8.17 -17.61
N LEU A 329 -4.93 8.96 -16.78
CA LEU A 329 -5.21 9.01 -15.35
C LEU A 329 -6.68 9.38 -15.08
N ARG A 330 -7.18 10.49 -15.63
CA ARG A 330 -8.58 10.92 -15.44
C ARG A 330 -9.57 9.82 -15.81
N ARG A 331 -9.39 9.18 -16.97
CA ARG A 331 -10.28 8.09 -17.43
C ARG A 331 -10.19 6.83 -16.55
N ALA A 332 -9.00 6.49 -16.08
CA ALA A 332 -8.81 5.36 -15.20
C ALA A 332 -9.51 5.60 -13.86
N PHE A 333 -9.18 6.70 -13.20
CA PHE A 333 -9.65 7.01 -11.85
C PHE A 333 -11.13 7.38 -11.77
N SER A 334 -11.73 7.86 -12.86
CA SER A 334 -13.19 8.03 -12.96
C SER A 334 -13.95 6.70 -12.99
N LYS A 335 -13.32 5.62 -13.48
CA LYS A 335 -13.89 4.26 -13.42
C LYS A 335 -13.66 3.60 -12.07
N MET A 336 -12.48 3.82 -11.49
CA MET A 336 -12.05 3.12 -10.26
C MET A 336 -12.73 3.63 -8.98
N GLY A 337 -13.23 4.87 -9.01
CA GLY A 337 -14.07 5.43 -7.96
C GLY A 337 -15.56 5.30 -8.27
N LEU A 338 -16.40 5.69 -7.32
CA LEU A 338 -17.83 5.84 -7.58
C LEU A 338 -18.07 6.95 -8.60
N ASN A 339 -19.04 6.73 -9.49
CA ASN A 339 -19.49 7.77 -10.40
C ASN A 339 -20.22 8.90 -9.65
N SER A 340 -20.48 10.02 -10.33
CA SER A 340 -21.08 11.21 -9.70
C SER A 340 -22.39 10.93 -8.99
N ASP A 341 -23.27 10.10 -9.56
CA ASP A 341 -24.58 9.80 -8.98
C ASP A 341 -24.47 8.88 -7.76
N GLN A 342 -23.63 7.84 -7.86
CA GLN A 342 -23.32 6.93 -6.75
C GLN A 342 -22.70 7.69 -5.58
N PHE A 343 -21.73 8.57 -5.86
CA PHE A 343 -21.08 9.37 -4.84
C PHE A 343 -22.03 10.41 -4.23
N ALA A 344 -22.86 11.07 -5.05
CA ALA A 344 -23.89 12.00 -4.58
C ALA A 344 -24.90 11.29 -3.66
N SER A 345 -25.34 10.08 -4.03
CA SER A 345 -26.22 9.25 -3.21
C SER A 345 -25.54 8.85 -1.89
N LEU A 346 -24.26 8.48 -1.92
CA LEU A 346 -23.48 8.17 -0.73
C LEU A 346 -23.43 9.35 0.25
N VAL A 347 -23.17 10.57 -0.22
CA VAL A 347 -23.01 11.74 0.66
C VAL A 347 -24.33 12.39 1.07
N SER A 348 -25.41 12.17 0.29
CA SER A 348 -26.73 12.77 0.55
C SER A 348 -27.68 11.85 1.31
N GLY A 349 -27.54 10.52 1.17
CA GLY A 349 -28.44 9.57 1.83
C GLY A 349 -28.29 9.58 3.36
N PRO A 350 -29.35 9.22 4.11
CA PRO A 350 -29.38 9.24 5.58
C PRO A 350 -28.19 8.52 6.23
#